data_AF-A0A2B8ACZ3-F1
#
_entry.id   AF-A0A2B8ACZ3-F1
#
_cell.length_a   1.000
_cell.length_b   1.000
_cell.length_c   1.000
_cell.angle_alpha   90.00
_cell.angle_beta   90.00
_cell.angle_gamma   90.00
#
_symmetry.space_group_name_H-M   'P 1'
#
loop_
_entity.id
_entity.type
_entity.pdbx_description
1 polymer ?
#
loop_
_entity_poly.entity_id
_entity_poly.type
_entity_poly.pdbx_seq_one_letter_code
_entity_poly.pdbx_strand_id
1 'polypeptide(L)'
;GTRTHARPGARPAPGQHPLVVLSPGFSLNRATLTTLAEDLASRGYVVATVDHAYESFGTAFPGGRTLTCVACEKAEQTGYDAVARGRAEDLSFVLDRLTGHRSPWPHARMIDRRRIGMAGHSIGGNSTASTMAADDRVRAGVNMDGTFFDPVPATGLDGRPFMLLGTAASHGPDTGDESWPRDWARLDGWKRWLTVTGSGHMTFTDFPVFGDQLGITDPEAPLSGERSQQITRDYVAAFFDQHLRGVPQPLLDGPTPENPEVGFHRP
;
A
#
# COMPACT_ATOMS: atom_id res chain seq x y z
N GLY A 1 5.08 25.68 2.06
CA GLY A 1 3.91 24.81 2.25
C GLY A 1 3.68 24.05 0.97
N THR A 2 3.52 22.73 1.05
CA THR A 2 3.42 21.84 -0.13
C THR A 2 1.95 21.73 -0.56
N ARG A 3 1.67 21.86 -1.86
CA ARG A 3 0.33 21.72 -2.44
C ARG A 3 0.18 20.36 -3.10
N THR A 4 -1.03 19.82 -3.09
CA THR A 4 -1.41 18.59 -3.79
C THR A 4 -2.07 18.93 -5.14
N HIS A 5 -2.32 17.93 -5.98
CA HIS A 5 -2.96 18.12 -7.29
C HIS A 5 -4.49 17.90 -7.26
N ALA A 6 -5.01 17.26 -6.22
CA ALA A 6 -6.42 17.03 -5.98
C ALA A 6 -7.15 18.30 -5.53
N ARG A 7 -8.41 18.43 -5.95
CA ARG A 7 -9.28 19.57 -5.63
C ARG A 7 -10.44 19.11 -4.75
N PRO A 8 -10.60 19.65 -3.52
CA PRO A 8 -11.74 19.32 -2.67
C PRO A 8 -13.07 19.64 -3.36
N GLY A 9 -14.03 18.72 -3.28
CA GLY A 9 -15.39 18.92 -3.80
C GLY A 9 -15.49 19.02 -5.33
N ALA A 10 -14.43 18.68 -6.08
CA ALA A 10 -14.52 18.60 -7.52
C ALA A 10 -15.52 17.51 -7.96
N ARG A 11 -16.27 17.80 -9.03
CA ARG A 11 -17.21 16.83 -9.59
C ARG A 11 -16.44 15.61 -10.11
N PRO A 12 -16.79 14.38 -9.68
CA PRO A 12 -16.13 13.17 -10.19
C PRO A 12 -16.36 12.98 -11.69
N ALA A 13 -15.41 12.31 -12.34
CA ALA A 13 -15.58 11.82 -13.70
C ALA A 13 -16.75 10.81 -13.76
N PRO A 14 -17.49 10.75 -14.87
CA PRO A 14 -18.57 9.78 -15.04
C PRO A 14 -18.02 8.34 -15.09
N GLY A 15 -18.91 7.36 -14.88
CA GLY A 15 -18.59 5.93 -15.00
C GLY A 15 -18.23 5.25 -13.68
N GLN A 16 -17.97 3.94 -13.78
CA GLN A 16 -17.49 3.11 -12.68
C GLN A 16 -16.00 2.81 -12.84
N HIS A 17 -15.25 3.00 -11.76
CA HIS A 17 -13.81 2.94 -11.70
C HIS A 17 -13.38 1.90 -10.66
N PRO A 18 -12.28 1.16 -10.86
CA PRO A 18 -11.73 0.29 -9.83
C PRO A 18 -11.41 1.07 -8.56
N LEU A 19 -11.55 0.43 -7.40
CA LEU A 19 -11.15 0.99 -6.10
C LEU A 19 -9.78 0.44 -5.71
N VAL A 20 -8.89 1.32 -5.25
CA VAL A 20 -7.68 0.95 -4.50
C VAL A 20 -7.78 1.52 -3.10
N VAL A 21 -7.65 0.66 -2.09
CA VAL A 21 -7.54 1.08 -0.68
C VAL A 21 -6.06 1.12 -0.30
N LEU A 22 -5.62 2.20 0.35
CA LEU A 22 -4.25 2.40 0.79
C LEU A 22 -4.16 2.47 2.32
N SER A 23 -3.30 1.63 2.92
CA SER A 23 -3.01 1.63 4.35
C SER A 23 -1.55 2.08 4.61
N PRO A 24 -1.31 3.10 5.46
CA PRO A 24 0.04 3.62 5.74
C PRO A 24 0.84 2.70 6.66
N GLY A 25 2.12 3.01 6.87
CA GLY A 25 2.94 2.35 7.90
C GLY A 25 2.45 2.60 9.33
N PHE A 26 3.01 1.86 10.29
CA PHE A 26 2.74 2.09 11.71
C PHE A 26 3.30 3.44 12.15
N SER A 27 2.63 4.14 13.07
CA SER A 27 2.91 5.53 13.50
C SER A 27 2.71 6.62 12.42
N LEU A 28 2.51 6.23 11.16
CA LEU A 28 2.32 7.13 10.04
C LEU A 28 0.85 7.45 9.79
N ASN A 29 0.58 8.63 9.25
CA ASN A 29 -0.75 9.02 8.83
C ASN A 29 -1.00 8.67 7.34
N ARG A 30 -2.27 8.60 6.95
CA ARG A 30 -2.71 8.32 5.57
C ARG A 30 -2.16 9.31 4.53
N ALA A 31 -1.76 10.51 4.96
CA ALA A 31 -1.25 11.55 4.06
C ALA A 31 0.18 11.25 3.58
N THR A 32 0.88 10.30 4.20
CA THR A 32 2.19 9.80 3.72
C THR A 32 2.11 9.01 2.41
N LEU A 33 0.90 8.68 1.95
CA LEU A 33 0.64 8.00 0.68
C LEU A 33 -0.14 8.90 -0.31
N THR A 34 -0.11 10.22 -0.11
CA THR A 34 -0.90 11.16 -0.92
C THR A 34 -0.50 11.10 -2.37
N THR A 35 0.81 11.09 -2.66
CA THR A 35 1.23 11.20 -4.04
C THR A 35 1.01 9.91 -4.84
N LEU A 36 1.09 8.73 -4.21
CA LEU A 36 0.62 7.47 -4.78
C LEU A 36 -0.90 7.50 -5.03
N ALA A 37 -1.68 8.03 -4.07
CA ALA A 37 -3.12 8.14 -4.22
C ALA A 37 -3.52 9.06 -5.38
N GLU A 38 -2.85 10.20 -5.55
CA GLU A 38 -3.11 11.13 -6.65
C GLU A 38 -2.70 10.55 -8.00
N ASP A 39 -1.57 9.83 -8.07
CA ASP A 39 -1.13 9.16 -9.29
C ASP A 39 -2.15 8.09 -9.73
N LEU A 40 -2.56 7.19 -8.84
CA LEU A 40 -3.59 6.19 -9.12
C LEU A 40 -4.91 6.86 -9.51
N ALA A 41 -5.35 7.91 -8.81
CA ALA A 41 -6.56 8.64 -9.17
C ALA A 41 -6.46 9.25 -10.59
N SER A 42 -5.30 9.77 -10.97
CA SER A 42 -5.06 10.33 -12.31
C SER A 42 -5.15 9.27 -13.42
N ARG A 43 -4.90 7.99 -13.08
CA ARG A 43 -4.99 6.83 -13.98
C ARG A 43 -6.40 6.25 -14.10
N GLY A 44 -7.37 6.82 -13.39
CA GLY A 44 -8.78 6.41 -13.43
C GLY A 44 -9.21 5.46 -12.32
N TYR A 45 -8.53 5.48 -11.17
CA TYR A 45 -8.94 4.76 -9.97
C TYR A 45 -9.75 5.65 -9.03
N VAL A 46 -10.67 5.05 -8.27
CA VAL A 46 -11.06 5.61 -6.97
C VAL A 46 -10.02 5.16 -5.97
N VAL A 47 -9.50 6.09 -5.16
CA VAL A 47 -8.52 5.75 -4.11
C VAL A 47 -9.07 6.16 -2.74
N ALA A 48 -8.98 5.25 -1.78
CA ALA A 48 -9.32 5.50 -0.39
C ALA A 48 -8.08 5.29 0.48
N THR A 49 -7.51 6.37 1.05
CA THR A 49 -6.44 6.29 2.04
C THR A 49 -7.04 6.24 3.45
N VAL A 50 -6.58 5.33 4.30
CA VAL A 50 -7.21 5.05 5.60
C VAL A 50 -6.23 5.36 6.73
N ASP A 51 -6.67 6.17 7.70
CA ASP A 51 -5.99 6.24 9.01
C ASP A 51 -6.58 5.19 9.95
N HIS A 52 -5.71 4.54 10.71
CA HIS A 52 -6.09 3.60 11.75
C HIS A 52 -6.06 4.29 13.11
N ALA A 53 -7.16 4.22 13.86
CA ALA A 53 -7.34 5.02 15.06
C ALA A 53 -6.30 4.65 16.12
N TYR A 54 -5.65 5.65 16.69
CA TYR A 54 -4.60 5.49 17.71
C TYR A 54 -3.30 4.80 17.26
N GLU A 55 -3.08 4.65 15.95
CA GLU A 55 -1.89 4.02 15.39
C GLU A 55 -0.96 5.00 14.65
N SER A 56 -1.27 6.29 14.64
CA SER A 56 -0.43 7.34 14.07
C SER A 56 -0.05 8.39 15.11
N PHE A 57 1.07 9.09 14.91
CA PHE A 57 1.47 10.21 15.79
C PHE A 57 0.44 11.35 15.81
N GLY A 58 -0.46 11.42 14.83
CA GLY A 58 -1.52 12.41 14.80
C GLY A 58 -2.55 12.12 13.73
N THR A 59 -3.76 11.76 14.14
CA THR A 59 -4.92 11.64 13.25
C THR A 59 -5.94 12.71 13.58
N ALA A 60 -6.16 13.65 12.65
CA ALA A 60 -7.16 14.69 12.80
C ALA A 60 -8.58 14.15 12.56
N PHE A 61 -9.49 14.44 13.49
CA PHE A 61 -10.91 14.13 13.43
C PHE A 61 -11.76 15.42 13.35
N PRO A 62 -13.01 15.35 12.86
CA PRO A 62 -13.94 16.47 12.91
C PRO A 62 -14.06 17.06 14.32
N GLY A 63 -14.24 18.38 14.41
CA GLY A 63 -14.31 19.10 15.69
C GLY A 63 -12.94 19.46 16.28
N GLY A 64 -11.85 19.33 15.52
CA GLY A 64 -10.50 19.75 15.95
C GLY A 64 -9.79 18.76 16.88
N ARG A 65 -10.39 17.59 17.11
CA ARG A 65 -9.78 16.53 17.92
C ARG A 65 -8.66 15.85 17.14
N THR A 66 -7.51 15.63 17.78
CA THR A 66 -6.42 14.83 17.23
C THR A 66 -6.21 13.61 18.12
N LEU A 67 -6.26 12.41 17.54
CA LEU A 67 -5.88 11.18 18.23
C LEU A 67 -4.37 11.00 18.15
N THR A 68 -3.77 10.53 19.24
CA THR A 68 -2.34 10.19 19.36
C THR A 68 -2.11 8.68 19.25
N CYS A 69 -0.85 8.27 19.14
CA CYS A 69 -0.49 6.87 18.94
C CYS A 69 -0.51 6.04 20.23
N VAL A 70 -1.68 5.70 20.76
CA VAL A 70 -1.80 4.79 21.92
C VAL A 70 -1.18 3.42 21.60
N ALA A 71 -1.28 2.97 20.34
CA ALA A 71 -0.69 1.71 19.91
C ALA A 71 0.84 1.75 19.97
N CYS A 72 1.50 2.91 19.81
CA CYS A 72 2.95 3.01 19.88
C CYS A 72 3.50 2.65 21.26
N GLU A 73 2.71 2.78 22.33
CA GLU A 73 3.08 2.37 23.69
C GLU A 73 2.76 0.90 23.97
N LYS A 74 1.86 0.28 23.19
CA LYS A 74 1.27 -1.03 23.47
C LYS A 74 1.68 -2.13 22.48
N ALA A 75 2.04 -1.78 21.25
CA ALA A 75 2.27 -2.74 20.18
C ALA A 75 3.41 -3.72 20.50
N GLU A 76 4.43 -3.28 21.24
CA GLU A 76 5.51 -4.16 21.72
C GLU A 76 5.00 -5.27 22.64
N GLN A 77 3.91 -5.03 23.37
CA GLN A 77 3.30 -5.99 24.30
C GLN A 77 2.28 -6.88 23.61
N THR A 78 1.52 -6.33 22.65
CA THR A 78 0.42 -7.04 21.98
C THR A 78 0.82 -7.75 20.70
N GLY A 79 1.99 -7.44 20.14
CA GLY A 79 2.45 -7.93 18.84
C GLY A 79 1.91 -7.11 17.67
N TYR A 80 2.72 -7.03 16.61
CA TYR A 80 2.34 -6.36 15.36
C TYR A 80 1.38 -7.21 14.50
N ASP A 81 1.28 -8.50 14.73
CA ASP A 81 0.29 -9.37 14.10
C ASP A 81 -1.14 -8.99 14.51
N ALA A 82 -1.33 -8.60 15.78
CA ALA A 82 -2.62 -8.08 16.27
C ALA A 82 -2.97 -6.76 15.59
N VAL A 83 -1.98 -5.90 15.32
CA VAL A 83 -2.18 -4.67 14.54
C VAL A 83 -2.62 -5.02 13.11
N ALA A 84 -1.92 -5.93 12.44
CA ALA A 84 -2.26 -6.32 11.08
C ALA A 84 -3.69 -6.87 10.95
N ARG A 85 -4.10 -7.73 11.91
CA ARG A 85 -5.47 -8.28 11.99
C ARG A 85 -6.52 -7.22 12.32
N GLY A 86 -6.25 -6.33 13.28
CA GLY A 86 -7.17 -5.22 13.60
C GLY A 86 -7.39 -4.29 12.40
N ARG A 87 -6.33 -3.98 11.66
CA ARG A 87 -6.44 -3.22 10.41
C ARG A 87 -7.27 -3.94 9.35
N ALA A 88 -7.18 -5.27 9.26
CA ALA A 88 -8.01 -6.04 8.32
C ALA A 88 -9.51 -5.89 8.61
N GLU A 89 -9.90 -5.84 9.89
CA GLU A 89 -11.27 -5.53 10.30
C GLU A 89 -11.66 -4.09 9.94
N ASP A 90 -10.81 -3.10 10.22
CA ASP A 90 -11.03 -1.69 9.85
C ASP A 90 -11.25 -1.53 8.34
N LEU A 91 -10.43 -2.19 7.53
CA LEU A 91 -10.44 -2.08 6.07
C LEU A 91 -11.67 -2.79 5.49
N SER A 92 -12.05 -3.94 6.04
CA SER A 92 -13.31 -4.60 5.70
C SER A 92 -14.51 -3.72 6.04
N PHE A 93 -14.47 -3.02 7.18
CA PHE A 93 -15.48 -2.04 7.55
C PHE A 93 -15.51 -0.85 6.58
N VAL A 94 -14.35 -0.30 6.18
CA VAL A 94 -14.27 0.78 5.18
C VAL A 94 -14.88 0.32 3.85
N LEU A 95 -14.58 -0.89 3.40
CA LEU A 95 -15.18 -1.48 2.19
C LEU A 95 -16.69 -1.63 2.32
N ASP A 96 -17.22 -2.02 3.48
CA ASP A 96 -18.66 -2.04 3.72
C ASP A 96 -19.30 -0.64 3.61
N ARG A 97 -18.62 0.38 4.12
CA ARG A 97 -19.10 1.77 4.04
C ARG A 97 -19.03 2.31 2.62
N LEU A 98 -17.96 2.04 1.89
CA LEU A 98 -17.77 2.55 0.53
C LEU A 98 -18.60 1.80 -0.52
N THR A 99 -18.83 0.50 -0.34
CA THR A 99 -19.51 -0.34 -1.35
C THR A 99 -20.93 -0.75 -0.97
N GLY A 100 -21.37 -0.46 0.27
CA GLY A 100 -22.71 -0.77 0.75
C GLY A 100 -23.81 0.10 0.14
N HIS A 101 -25.07 -0.36 0.27
CA HIS A 101 -26.25 0.32 -0.28
C HIS A 101 -26.48 1.73 0.29
N ARG A 102 -26.03 1.98 1.53
CA ARG A 102 -26.15 3.25 2.25
C ARG A 102 -24.77 3.83 2.54
N SER A 103 -23.99 4.05 1.49
CA SER A 103 -22.67 4.66 1.65
C SER A 103 -22.78 6.10 2.18
N PRO A 104 -21.96 6.50 3.16
CA PRO A 104 -21.88 7.89 3.60
C PRO A 104 -21.19 8.78 2.55
N TRP A 105 -20.51 8.19 1.55
CA TRP A 105 -19.87 8.94 0.49
C TRP A 105 -20.84 9.09 -0.71
N PRO A 106 -21.25 10.33 -1.08
CA PRO A 106 -22.25 10.55 -2.12
C PRO A 106 -21.88 9.98 -3.50
N HIS A 107 -20.59 9.75 -3.74
CA HIS A 107 -20.06 9.28 -5.00
C HIS A 107 -19.77 7.78 -5.03
N ALA A 108 -20.15 7.02 -4.00
CA ALA A 108 -19.89 5.58 -3.91
C ALA A 108 -20.35 4.75 -5.12
N ARG A 109 -21.35 5.20 -5.88
CA ARG A 109 -21.79 4.54 -7.12
C ARG A 109 -20.74 4.55 -8.23
N MET A 110 -19.68 5.35 -8.11
CA MET A 110 -18.56 5.36 -9.04
C MET A 110 -17.58 4.21 -8.77
N ILE A 111 -17.69 3.49 -7.65
CA ILE A 111 -16.84 2.34 -7.35
C ILE A 111 -17.38 1.12 -8.08
N ASP A 112 -16.54 0.52 -8.92
CA ASP A 112 -16.78 -0.82 -9.42
C ASP A 112 -16.46 -1.86 -8.34
N ARG A 113 -17.52 -2.41 -7.74
CA ARG A 113 -17.43 -3.36 -6.62
C ARG A 113 -16.77 -4.69 -6.99
N ARG A 114 -16.59 -4.98 -8.28
CA ARG A 114 -15.91 -6.20 -8.76
C ARG A 114 -14.40 -6.01 -8.92
N ARG A 115 -13.92 -4.76 -8.88
CA ARG A 115 -12.53 -4.39 -9.14
C ARG A 115 -11.99 -3.60 -7.96
N ILE A 116 -11.68 -4.30 -6.88
CA ILE A 116 -11.14 -3.71 -5.65
C ILE A 116 -9.75 -4.30 -5.41
N GLY A 117 -8.75 -3.44 -5.30
CA GLY A 117 -7.40 -3.79 -4.86
C GLY A 117 -7.04 -3.07 -3.58
N MET A 118 -5.95 -3.51 -2.98
CA MET A 118 -5.40 -2.87 -1.79
C MET A 118 -3.88 -2.86 -1.86
N ALA A 119 -3.27 -1.79 -1.38
CA ALA A 119 -1.84 -1.72 -1.15
C ALA A 119 -1.57 -1.09 0.22
N GLY A 120 -0.41 -1.36 0.79
CA GLY A 120 0.00 -0.63 1.97
C GLY A 120 1.49 -0.65 2.20
N HIS A 121 1.95 0.34 2.96
CA HIS A 121 3.34 0.50 3.36
C HIS A 121 3.57 -0.17 4.71
N SER A 122 4.70 -0.87 4.86
CA SER A 122 5.12 -1.47 6.13
C SER A 122 4.01 -2.37 6.71
N ILE A 123 3.57 -2.12 7.95
CA ILE A 123 2.43 -2.85 8.55
C ILE A 123 1.16 -2.82 7.69
N GLY A 124 0.90 -1.74 6.94
CA GLY A 124 -0.22 -1.65 6.00
C GLY A 124 -0.10 -2.63 4.84
N GLY A 125 1.13 -2.99 4.46
CA GLY A 125 1.42 -4.03 3.47
C GLY A 125 1.13 -5.43 4.01
N ASN A 126 1.50 -5.70 5.27
CA ASN A 126 1.06 -6.92 5.95
C ASN A 126 -0.47 -6.98 6.07
N SER A 127 -1.11 -5.89 6.51
CA SER A 127 -2.56 -5.77 6.59
C SER A 127 -3.25 -5.97 5.25
N THR A 128 -2.59 -5.68 4.13
CA THR A 128 -3.13 -5.97 2.80
C THR A 128 -3.36 -7.47 2.61
N ALA A 129 -2.38 -8.30 3.00
CA ALA A 129 -2.54 -9.75 2.96
C ALA A 129 -3.57 -10.26 3.97
N SER A 130 -3.55 -9.76 5.21
CA SER A 130 -4.55 -10.12 6.24
C SER A 130 -5.98 -9.76 5.80
N THR A 131 -6.16 -8.60 5.16
CA THR A 131 -7.46 -8.18 4.62
C THR A 131 -7.89 -9.07 3.47
N MET A 132 -6.99 -9.41 2.54
CA MET A 132 -7.33 -10.35 1.47
C MET A 132 -7.77 -11.71 2.02
N ALA A 133 -7.07 -12.24 3.02
CA ALA A 133 -7.44 -13.49 3.66
C ALA A 133 -8.83 -13.45 4.33
N ALA A 134 -9.23 -12.29 4.85
CA ALA A 134 -10.51 -12.12 5.55
C ALA A 134 -11.67 -11.63 4.66
N ASP A 135 -11.38 -11.00 3.52
CA ASP A 135 -12.36 -10.32 2.68
C ASP A 135 -12.13 -10.58 1.17
N ASP A 136 -12.98 -11.43 0.60
CA ASP A 136 -12.95 -11.85 -0.81
C ASP A 136 -13.17 -10.72 -1.82
N ARG A 137 -13.65 -9.56 -1.34
CA ARG A 137 -13.82 -8.37 -2.19
C ARG A 137 -12.49 -7.83 -2.65
N VAL A 138 -11.42 -7.97 -1.87
CA VAL A 138 -10.07 -7.53 -2.27
C VAL A 138 -9.48 -8.56 -3.23
N ARG A 139 -9.33 -8.17 -4.49
CA ARG A 139 -8.97 -9.04 -5.61
C ARG A 139 -7.48 -9.03 -5.95
N ALA A 140 -6.74 -8.02 -5.52
CA ALA A 140 -5.31 -7.86 -5.80
C ALA A 140 -4.63 -7.06 -4.69
N GLY A 141 -3.44 -7.50 -4.25
CA GLY A 141 -2.72 -6.91 -3.11
C GLY A 141 -1.29 -6.50 -3.42
N VAL A 142 -0.83 -5.38 -2.84
CA VAL A 142 0.59 -5.01 -2.82
C VAL A 142 1.06 -4.79 -1.38
N ASN A 143 2.12 -5.49 -0.99
CA ASN A 143 2.87 -5.21 0.22
C ASN A 143 4.10 -4.36 -0.14
N MET A 144 4.09 -3.08 0.25
CA MET A 144 5.22 -2.17 0.07
C MET A 144 6.10 -2.19 1.33
N ASP A 145 7.16 -2.99 1.29
CA ASP A 145 8.22 -3.05 2.29
C ASP A 145 7.77 -3.46 3.70
N GLY A 146 6.71 -4.26 3.80
CA GLY A 146 6.18 -4.74 5.07
C GLY A 146 6.65 -6.14 5.41
N THR A 147 7.23 -6.31 6.59
CA THR A 147 7.38 -7.61 7.24
C THR A 147 6.02 -8.26 7.47
N PHE A 148 5.90 -9.56 7.21
CA PHE A 148 4.71 -10.33 7.59
C PHE A 148 4.78 -10.72 9.08
N PHE A 149 4.14 -9.93 9.92
CA PHE A 149 3.91 -10.27 11.34
C PHE A 149 2.72 -11.23 11.49
N ASP A 150 1.62 -10.92 10.81
CA ASP A 150 0.50 -11.85 10.60
C ASP A 150 0.73 -12.58 9.26
N PRO A 151 1.09 -13.87 9.27
CA PRO A 151 1.43 -14.57 8.04
C PRO A 151 0.22 -14.77 7.11
N VAL A 152 0.46 -14.79 5.81
CA VAL A 152 -0.46 -15.33 4.80
C VAL A 152 -0.91 -16.73 5.27
N PRO A 153 -2.21 -17.06 5.22
CA PRO A 153 -2.71 -18.38 5.60
C PRO A 153 -2.02 -19.49 4.81
N ALA A 154 -1.90 -20.68 5.43
CA ALA A 154 -1.33 -21.84 4.74
C ALA A 154 -2.17 -22.29 3.51
N THR A 155 -3.45 -21.91 3.46
CA THR A 155 -4.35 -22.12 2.33
C THR A 155 -4.17 -21.09 1.20
N GLY A 156 -3.29 -20.11 1.37
CA GLY A 156 -3.06 -19.04 0.40
C GLY A 156 -4.11 -17.93 0.45
N LEU A 157 -4.24 -17.21 -0.67
CA LEU A 157 -5.17 -16.10 -0.90
C LEU A 157 -6.18 -16.45 -1.99
N ASP A 158 -6.55 -17.72 -2.11
CA ASP A 158 -7.51 -18.24 -3.10
C ASP A 158 -7.10 -17.91 -4.54
N GLY A 159 -5.81 -18.02 -4.85
CA GLY A 159 -5.23 -17.73 -6.15
C GLY A 159 -5.23 -16.25 -6.55
N ARG A 160 -5.55 -15.33 -5.64
CA ARG A 160 -5.58 -13.88 -5.94
C ARG A 160 -4.16 -13.32 -6.10
N PRO A 161 -3.94 -12.39 -7.05
CA PRO A 161 -2.62 -11.80 -7.30
C PRO A 161 -2.08 -10.99 -6.12
N PHE A 162 -0.78 -11.14 -5.84
CA PHE A 162 -0.10 -10.40 -4.79
C PHE A 162 1.34 -10.01 -5.18
N MET A 163 1.72 -8.75 -4.96
CA MET A 163 3.07 -8.26 -5.24
C MET A 163 3.77 -7.82 -3.95
N LEU A 164 5.01 -8.26 -3.78
CA LEU A 164 5.94 -7.75 -2.78
C LEU A 164 6.85 -6.73 -3.47
N LEU A 165 6.94 -5.53 -2.93
CA LEU A 165 7.82 -4.46 -3.42
C LEU A 165 8.54 -3.86 -2.21
N GLY A 166 9.85 -4.04 -2.11
CA GLY A 166 10.56 -3.67 -0.88
C GLY A 166 12.01 -3.31 -1.09
N THR A 167 12.70 -3.11 0.02
CA THR A 167 14.06 -2.63 0.08
C THR A 167 15.01 -3.80 -0.12
N ALA A 168 15.93 -3.68 -1.08
CA ALA A 168 16.85 -4.77 -1.40
C ALA A 168 17.74 -5.17 -0.21
N ALA A 169 18.11 -4.23 0.65
CA ALA A 169 18.92 -4.48 1.84
C ALA A 169 18.16 -5.20 2.98
N SER A 170 16.83 -5.17 2.98
CA SER A 170 15.99 -5.75 4.03
C SER A 170 15.25 -7.01 3.57
N HIS A 171 14.74 -7.00 2.34
CA HIS A 171 13.87 -8.03 1.79
C HIS A 171 14.43 -8.67 0.51
N GLY A 172 15.75 -8.61 0.31
CA GLY A 172 16.42 -9.42 -0.72
C GLY A 172 16.49 -10.89 -0.30
N PRO A 173 16.66 -11.84 -1.25
CA PRO A 173 16.75 -13.27 -0.91
C PRO A 173 17.85 -13.63 0.10
N ASP A 174 18.93 -12.83 0.17
CA ASP A 174 20.12 -13.11 1.00
C ASP A 174 20.23 -12.22 2.25
N THR A 175 19.18 -11.48 2.63
CA THR A 175 19.23 -10.49 3.73
C THR A 175 18.96 -11.08 5.12
N GLY A 176 18.58 -12.36 5.20
CA GLY A 176 18.15 -13.00 6.44
C GLY A 176 16.70 -12.69 6.84
N ASP A 177 15.91 -12.04 5.97
CA ASP A 177 14.46 -11.93 6.17
C ASP A 177 13.81 -13.30 6.10
N GLU A 178 13.18 -13.72 7.21
CA GLU A 178 12.46 -14.99 7.29
C GLU A 178 10.99 -14.84 6.88
N SER A 179 10.45 -13.63 6.88
CA SER A 179 9.03 -13.38 6.65
C SER A 179 8.67 -13.49 5.18
N TRP A 180 9.39 -12.81 4.27
CA TRP A 180 9.06 -12.85 2.85
C TRP A 180 9.24 -14.23 2.22
N PRO A 181 10.34 -15.00 2.45
CA PRO A 181 10.44 -16.37 1.94
C PRO A 181 9.30 -17.27 2.42
N ARG A 182 8.98 -17.20 3.71
CA ARG A 182 7.91 -18.00 4.33
C ARG A 182 6.55 -17.70 3.69
N ASP A 183 6.21 -16.43 3.53
CA ASP A 183 4.90 -16.00 3.01
C ASP A 183 4.84 -16.09 1.48
N TRP A 184 5.95 -15.87 0.78
CA TRP A 184 6.07 -16.13 -0.65
C TRP A 184 5.68 -17.55 -1.02
N ALA A 185 6.10 -18.54 -0.21
CA ALA A 185 5.72 -19.94 -0.41
C ALA A 185 4.20 -20.19 -0.26
N ARG A 186 3.49 -19.33 0.46
CA ARG A 186 2.04 -19.43 0.71
C ARG A 186 1.19 -18.66 -0.30
N LEU A 187 1.77 -17.65 -0.96
CA LEU A 187 1.11 -16.97 -2.08
C LEU A 187 0.89 -17.96 -3.23
N ASP A 188 -0.38 -18.27 -3.50
CA ASP A 188 -0.86 -19.34 -4.39
C ASP A 188 -1.41 -18.81 -5.73
N GLY A 189 -1.44 -17.49 -5.91
CA GLY A 189 -1.86 -16.81 -7.13
C GLY A 189 -0.71 -16.31 -8.00
N TRP A 190 -1.03 -15.38 -8.91
CA TRP A 190 0.01 -14.60 -9.59
C TRP A 190 0.82 -13.83 -8.55
N LYS A 191 2.14 -13.90 -8.61
CA LYS A 191 3.00 -13.23 -7.64
C LYS A 191 4.28 -12.67 -8.23
N ARG A 192 4.77 -11.60 -7.62
CA ARG A 192 6.08 -10.98 -7.89
C ARG A 192 6.74 -10.57 -6.59
N TRP A 193 8.04 -10.81 -6.51
CA TRP A 193 8.91 -10.33 -5.46
C TRP A 193 9.89 -9.37 -6.10
N LEU A 194 9.69 -8.09 -5.83
CA LEU A 194 10.50 -7.00 -6.34
C LEU A 194 11.26 -6.35 -5.18
N THR A 195 12.52 -6.03 -5.42
CA THR A 195 13.29 -5.20 -4.48
C THR A 195 13.91 -4.02 -5.17
N VAL A 196 14.09 -2.91 -4.45
CA VAL A 196 14.70 -1.69 -4.97
C VAL A 196 16.07 -1.49 -4.30
N THR A 197 17.12 -1.39 -5.10
CA THR A 197 18.48 -1.08 -4.62
C THR A 197 18.59 0.41 -4.32
N GLY A 198 19.26 0.76 -3.22
CA GLY A 198 19.40 2.16 -2.77
C GLY A 198 18.13 2.74 -2.14
N SER A 199 17.07 1.94 -1.97
CA SER A 199 15.91 2.33 -1.17
C SER A 199 16.15 2.10 0.31
N GLY A 200 15.40 2.81 1.13
CA GLY A 200 15.22 2.53 2.55
C GLY A 200 13.75 2.34 2.88
N HIS A 201 13.43 2.08 4.14
CA HIS A 201 12.06 1.72 4.53
C HIS A 201 11.01 2.77 4.14
N MET A 202 11.39 4.04 4.17
CA MET A 202 10.50 5.16 3.86
C MET A 202 10.39 5.49 2.37
N THR A 203 11.15 4.82 1.49
CA THR A 203 11.19 5.07 0.04
C THR A 203 9.80 5.02 -0.60
N PHE A 204 8.94 4.11 -0.14
CA PHE A 204 7.62 3.86 -0.72
C PHE A 204 6.52 4.80 -0.20
N THR A 205 6.91 5.98 0.30
CA THR A 205 6.03 6.99 0.91
C THR A 205 6.40 8.39 0.42
N ASP A 206 5.67 9.42 0.87
CA ASP A 206 5.94 10.81 0.53
C ASP A 206 7.13 11.43 1.31
N PHE A 207 7.73 10.71 2.28
CA PHE A 207 8.84 11.23 3.09
C PHE A 207 10.10 11.62 2.30
N PRO A 208 10.61 10.81 1.36
CA PRO A 208 11.73 11.19 0.51
C PRO A 208 11.51 12.51 -0.24
N VAL A 209 10.29 12.80 -0.69
CA VAL A 209 9.96 14.07 -1.36
C VAL A 209 10.08 15.25 -0.40
N PHE A 210 9.62 15.09 0.83
CA PHE A 210 9.80 16.12 1.86
C PHE A 210 11.27 16.26 2.27
N GLY A 211 12.02 15.16 2.33
CA GLY A 211 13.46 15.15 2.55
C GLY A 211 14.18 16.02 1.53
N ASP A 212 13.98 15.74 0.24
CA ASP A 212 14.58 16.53 -0.86
C ASP A 212 14.22 18.02 -0.78
N GLN A 213 12.95 18.35 -0.51
CA GLN A 213 12.49 19.73 -0.37
C GLN A 213 13.16 20.48 0.81
N LEU A 214 13.58 19.73 1.83
CA LEU A 214 14.26 20.25 3.01
C LEU A 214 15.79 20.12 2.91
N GLY A 215 16.32 19.56 1.82
CA GLY A 215 17.75 19.27 1.66
C GLY A 215 18.26 18.19 2.63
N ILE A 216 17.37 17.30 3.08
CA ILE A 216 17.68 16.18 3.97
C ILE A 216 17.76 14.91 3.13
N THR A 217 18.93 14.30 3.09
CA THR A 217 19.18 13.03 2.40
C THR A 217 19.55 11.94 3.40
N ASP A 218 18.97 10.77 3.25
CA ASP A 218 19.39 9.59 3.97
C ASP A 218 20.57 8.94 3.23
N PRO A 219 21.78 8.89 3.82
CA PRO A 219 22.94 8.28 3.17
C PRO A 219 22.79 6.77 2.96
N GLU A 220 21.93 6.10 3.73
CA GLU A 220 21.67 4.65 3.59
C GLU A 220 20.60 4.35 2.53
N ALA A 221 19.81 5.37 2.15
CA ALA A 221 18.78 5.30 1.13
C ALA A 221 18.95 6.42 0.08
N PRO A 222 19.97 6.34 -0.79
CA PRO A 222 20.39 7.45 -1.67
C PRO A 222 19.43 7.78 -2.82
N LEU A 223 18.32 7.04 -3.00
CA LEU A 223 17.33 7.39 -4.01
C LEU A 223 16.70 8.76 -3.70
N SER A 224 16.72 9.64 -4.69
CA SER A 224 15.96 10.89 -4.62
C SER A 224 14.47 10.62 -4.36
N GLY A 225 13.78 11.60 -3.79
CA GLY A 225 12.35 11.54 -3.60
C GLY A 225 11.56 11.46 -4.90
N GLU A 226 12.03 12.12 -5.96
CA GLU A 226 11.45 11.98 -7.30
C GLU A 226 11.55 10.53 -7.80
N ARG A 227 12.73 9.92 -7.70
CA ARG A 227 12.95 8.56 -8.18
C ARG A 227 12.21 7.51 -7.36
N SER A 228 12.25 7.66 -6.03
CA SER A 228 11.49 6.84 -5.07
C SER A 228 10.01 6.79 -5.42
N GLN A 229 9.45 7.95 -5.74
CA GLN A 229 8.05 8.08 -6.13
C GLN A 229 7.75 7.52 -7.50
N GLN A 230 8.62 7.75 -8.49
CA GLN A 230 8.44 7.20 -9.82
C GLN A 230 8.36 5.67 -9.78
N ILE A 231 9.33 5.01 -9.14
CA ILE A 231 9.36 3.55 -9.01
C ILE A 231 8.11 3.06 -8.27
N THR A 232 7.77 3.67 -7.14
CA THR A 232 6.61 3.23 -6.34
C THR A 232 5.31 3.34 -7.14
N ARG A 233 5.07 4.46 -7.83
CA ARG A 233 3.86 4.69 -8.62
C ARG A 233 3.79 3.78 -9.84
N ASP A 234 4.88 3.65 -10.59
CA ASP A 234 4.87 2.88 -11.84
C ASP A 234 4.61 1.40 -11.58
N TYR A 235 5.26 0.80 -10.58
CA TYR A 235 5.06 -0.62 -10.28
C TYR A 235 3.72 -0.91 -9.61
N VAL A 236 3.26 -0.07 -8.68
CA VAL A 236 1.94 -0.24 -8.05
C VAL A 236 0.82 -0.04 -9.06
N ALA A 237 0.92 1.00 -9.92
CA ALA A 237 -0.06 1.23 -10.97
C ALA A 237 -0.05 0.10 -12.01
N ALA A 238 1.13 -0.35 -12.45
CA ALA A 238 1.24 -1.48 -13.36
C ALA A 238 0.56 -2.73 -12.78
N PHE A 239 0.81 -3.04 -11.50
CA PHE A 239 0.17 -4.18 -10.85
C PHE A 239 -1.37 -4.07 -10.88
N PHE A 240 -1.94 -2.92 -10.50
CA PHE A 240 -3.39 -2.75 -10.51
C PHE A 240 -3.99 -2.65 -11.91
N ASP A 241 -3.29 -2.07 -12.89
CA ASP A 241 -3.75 -2.00 -14.27
C ASP A 241 -3.85 -3.42 -14.85
N GLN A 242 -2.87 -4.28 -14.56
CA GLN A 242 -2.89 -5.68 -14.96
C GLN A 242 -4.04 -6.45 -14.31
N HIS A 243 -4.18 -6.38 -12.99
CA HIS A 243 -5.06 -7.28 -12.26
C HIS A 243 -6.50 -6.76 -12.08
N LEU A 244 -6.71 -5.46 -12.12
CA LEU A 244 -8.05 -4.87 -12.00
C LEU A 244 -8.60 -4.38 -13.33
N ARG A 245 -7.75 -4.04 -14.31
CA ARG A 245 -8.20 -3.50 -15.61
C ARG A 245 -7.87 -4.40 -16.80
N GLY A 246 -7.11 -5.48 -16.60
CA GLY A 246 -6.73 -6.41 -17.68
C GLY A 246 -5.82 -5.76 -18.72
N VAL A 247 -5.09 -4.71 -18.35
CA VAL A 247 -4.13 -4.05 -19.22
C VAL A 247 -2.78 -4.76 -19.06
N PRO A 248 -2.20 -5.38 -20.11
CA PRO A 248 -0.89 -6.04 -19.99
C PRO A 248 0.20 -5.06 -19.57
N GLN A 249 1.09 -5.48 -18.67
CA GLN A 249 2.10 -4.62 -18.06
C GLN A 249 3.49 -5.27 -18.15
N PRO A 250 4.21 -5.10 -19.28
CA PRO A 250 5.55 -5.65 -19.47
C PRO A 250 6.55 -5.24 -18.39
N LEU A 251 6.31 -4.11 -17.71
CA LEU A 251 7.09 -3.65 -16.56
C LEU A 251 7.16 -4.70 -15.44
N LEU A 252 6.17 -5.60 -15.34
CA LEU A 252 6.10 -6.65 -14.32
C LEU A 252 6.73 -7.98 -14.77
N ASP A 253 7.28 -8.06 -15.97
CA ASP A 253 7.82 -9.31 -16.52
C ASP A 253 9.30 -9.52 -16.22
N GLY A 254 10.05 -8.44 -15.93
CA GLY A 254 11.45 -8.52 -15.53
C GLY A 254 12.13 -7.15 -15.46
N PRO A 255 13.45 -7.13 -15.21
CA PRO A 255 14.24 -5.90 -15.14
C PRO A 255 14.17 -5.07 -16.43
N THR A 256 14.21 -3.74 -16.27
CA THR A 256 14.18 -2.79 -17.40
C THR A 256 15.35 -1.80 -17.30
N PRO A 257 15.95 -1.34 -18.42
CA PRO A 257 16.98 -0.30 -18.40
C PRO A 257 16.52 1.02 -17.79
N GLU A 258 15.21 1.31 -17.84
CA GLU A 258 14.58 2.50 -17.27
C GLU A 258 14.39 2.39 -15.76
N ASN A 259 14.46 1.17 -15.20
CA ASN A 259 14.36 0.89 -13.76
C ASN A 259 15.49 -0.04 -13.29
N PRO A 260 16.76 0.39 -13.41
CA PRO A 260 17.91 -0.43 -13.07
C PRO A 260 17.98 -0.79 -11.58
N GLU A 261 17.30 -0.04 -10.72
CA GLU A 261 17.25 -0.26 -9.28
C GLU A 261 16.32 -1.42 -8.89
N VAL A 262 15.42 -1.84 -9.78
CA VAL A 262 14.40 -2.84 -9.47
C VAL A 262 14.87 -4.25 -9.84
N GLY A 263 15.19 -5.03 -8.80
CA GLY A 263 15.49 -6.46 -8.90
C GLY A 263 14.23 -7.32 -8.85
N PHE A 264 14.26 -8.44 -9.58
CA PHE A 264 13.17 -9.42 -9.64
C PHE A 264 13.64 -10.76 -9.06
N HIS A 265 12.89 -11.31 -8.12
CA HIS A 265 13.26 -12.53 -7.41
C HIS A 265 12.24 -13.64 -7.61
N ARG A 266 12.74 -14.87 -7.67
CA ARG A 266 11.96 -16.13 -7.69
C ARG A 266 12.70 -17.19 -6.86
N PRO A 267 12.83 -16.98 -5.54
CA PRO A 267 13.49 -17.93 -4.65
C PRO A 267 12.69 -19.22 -4.52
#